data_AF-A0A350I2X3-F1
#
_entry.id   AF-A0A350I2X3-F1
#
_cell.length_a   1.000
_cell.length_b   1.000
_cell.length_c   1.000
_cell.angle_alpha   90.00
_cell.angle_beta   90.00
_cell.angle_gamma   90.00
#
_symmetry.space_group_name_H-M   'P 1'
#
loop_
_entity.id
_entity.type
_entity.pdbx_description
1 polymer ?
#
loop_
_entity_poly.entity_id
_entity_poly.type
_entity_poly.pdbx_seq_one_letter_code
_entity_poly.pdbx_strand_id
1 'polypeptide(L)'
;EGDSKPGAVLDRIIREGSSLGVRVLATMDSYNSSQRFLNRKALSEFEMRVLFQMSANDSAALIDHTKASQLGLHRALFYNERRGYTEVFRPYAMPDGSWLSDVRDHFEKRSPRLSKSSGDTCTS
;
A
#
# COMPACT_ATOMS: atom_id res chain seq x y z
N GLU A 1 -11.87 21.24 -18.27
CA GLU A 1 -10.48 21.62 -17.92
C GLU A 1 -9.91 20.51 -17.05
N GLY A 2 -8.80 19.89 -17.46
CA GLY A 2 -8.13 18.85 -16.68
C GLY A 2 -8.18 17.44 -17.27
N ASP A 3 -7.66 17.24 -18.49
CA ASP A 3 -7.19 15.90 -18.88
C ASP A 3 -5.81 15.66 -18.22
N SER A 4 -5.82 15.59 -16.88
CA SER A 4 -4.61 15.31 -16.11
C SER A 4 -4.41 13.80 -16.14
N LYS A 5 -3.35 13.34 -16.80
CA LYS A 5 -2.99 11.92 -16.86
C LYS A 5 -3.04 11.32 -15.44
N PRO A 6 -3.82 10.26 -15.18
CA PRO A 6 -4.05 9.76 -13.82
C PRO A 6 -2.73 9.38 -13.11
N GLY A 7 -1.73 8.91 -13.85
CA GLY A 7 -0.40 8.65 -13.31
C GLY A 7 0.34 9.90 -12.81
N ALA A 8 0.14 11.06 -13.44
CA ALA A 8 0.75 12.32 -12.99
C ALA A 8 0.10 12.84 -11.70
N VAL A 9 -1.22 12.66 -11.57
CA VAL A 9 -1.95 12.97 -10.34
C VAL A 9 -1.48 12.09 -9.19
N LEU A 10 -1.33 10.78 -9.44
CA LEU A 10 -0.82 9.84 -8.44
C LEU A 10 0.62 10.17 -8.01
N ASP A 11 1.52 10.45 -8.95
CA ASP A 11 2.92 10.84 -8.64
C ASP A 11 2.97 12.11 -7.77
N ARG A 12 2.08 13.07 -8.04
CA ARG A 12 1.94 14.27 -7.21
C ARG A 12 1.47 13.94 -5.79
N ILE A 13 0.45 13.08 -5.65
CA ILE A 13 -0.06 12.66 -4.33
C ILE A 13 1.04 11.95 -3.53
N ILE A 14 1.83 11.08 -4.15
CA ILE A 14 2.90 10.36 -3.48
C ILE A 14 3.97 11.31 -2.94
N ARG A 15 4.38 12.30 -3.75
CA ARG A 15 5.47 13.23 -3.39
C ARG A 15 5.04 14.35 -2.45
N GLU A 16 3.91 15.00 -2.73
CA GLU A 16 3.46 16.18 -1.98
C GLU A 16 2.53 15.80 -0.81
N GLY A 17 1.85 14.65 -0.91
CA GLY A 17 0.79 14.28 0.04
C GLY A 17 1.29 14.00 1.45
N SER A 18 2.52 13.53 1.62
CA SER A 18 3.10 13.24 2.93
C SER A 18 3.14 14.47 3.85
N SER A 19 3.45 15.65 3.27
CA SER A 19 3.47 16.93 3.98
C SER A 19 2.08 17.40 4.43
N LEU A 20 1.03 16.94 3.74
CA LEU A 20 -0.37 17.27 4.00
C LEU A 20 -1.07 16.22 4.89
N GLY A 21 -0.33 15.23 5.40
CA GLY A 21 -0.88 14.14 6.21
C GLY A 21 -1.61 13.05 5.39
N VAL A 22 -1.48 13.06 4.06
CA VAL A 22 -1.99 12.00 3.19
C VAL A 22 -1.00 10.83 3.19
N ARG A 23 -1.49 9.63 3.46
CA ARG A 23 -0.71 8.38 3.45
C ARG A 23 -1.23 7.45 2.37
N VAL A 24 -0.33 6.97 1.51
CA VAL A 24 -0.67 6.08 0.40
C VAL A 24 -0.29 4.66 0.78
N LEU A 25 -1.27 3.75 0.70
CA LEU A 25 -1.02 2.31 0.73
C LEU A 25 -1.26 1.79 -0.69
N ALA A 26 -0.21 1.23 -1.29
CA ALA A 26 -0.28 0.62 -2.62
C ALA A 26 0.00 -0.87 -2.49
N THR A 27 -0.86 -1.69 -3.11
CA THR A 27 -0.67 -3.13 -3.21
C THR A 27 -0.52 -3.48 -4.68
N MET A 28 0.48 -4.29 -4.99
CA MET A 28 0.82 -4.71 -6.35
C MET A 28 1.06 -6.23 -6.31
N ASP A 29 0.59 -6.92 -7.34
CA ASP A 29 0.70 -8.37 -7.48
C ASP A 29 2.10 -8.81 -7.94
N SER A 30 2.74 -8.00 -8.80
CA SER A 30 4.04 -8.30 -9.40
C SER A 30 4.95 -7.07 -9.45
N TYR A 31 6.26 -7.32 -9.52
CA TYR A 31 7.25 -6.26 -9.73
C TYR A 31 7.01 -5.50 -11.06
N ASN A 32 6.63 -6.20 -12.13
CA ASN A 32 6.32 -5.58 -13.41
C ASN A 32 5.14 -4.60 -13.34
N SER A 33 4.09 -4.93 -12.58
CA SER A 33 2.97 -4.03 -12.32
C SER A 33 3.46 -2.76 -11.61
N SER A 34 4.31 -2.92 -10.58
CA SER A 34 4.86 -1.78 -9.84
C SER A 34 5.67 -0.83 -10.73
N GLN A 35 6.52 -1.33 -11.63
CA GLN A 35 7.31 -0.51 -12.57
C GLN A 35 6.44 0.22 -13.61
N ARG A 36 5.26 -0.33 -13.96
CA ARG A 36 4.33 0.32 -14.89
C ARG A 36 3.58 1.48 -14.23
N PHE A 37 3.16 1.31 -12.98
CA PHE A 37 2.31 2.27 -12.29
C PHE A 37 3.10 3.29 -11.45
N LEU A 38 4.28 2.92 -10.96
CA LEU A 38 5.14 3.75 -10.13
C LEU A 38 6.43 4.07 -10.87
N ASN A 39 6.70 5.37 -11.04
CA ASN A 39 8.01 5.83 -11.52
C ASN A 39 9.08 5.54 -10.44
N ARG A 40 10.35 5.40 -10.84
CA ARG A 40 11.50 5.21 -9.92
C ARG A 40 11.53 6.26 -8.80
N LYS A 41 11.20 7.51 -9.12
CA LYS A 41 11.09 8.60 -8.14
C LYS A 41 9.94 8.40 -7.15
N ALA A 42 8.81 7.86 -7.59
CA ALA A 42 7.70 7.56 -6.69
C ALA A 42 8.06 6.38 -5.78
N LEU A 43 8.77 5.37 -6.30
CA LEU A 43 9.22 4.22 -5.52
C LEU A 43 10.17 4.63 -4.38
N SER A 44 11.06 5.60 -4.61
CA SER A 44 11.97 6.10 -3.57
C SER A 44 11.27 6.85 -2.43
N GLU A 45 10.08 7.41 -2.65
CA GLU A 45 9.29 8.04 -1.57
C GLU A 45 8.68 7.00 -0.60
N PHE A 46 8.57 5.74 -1.03
CA PHE A 46 8.11 4.65 -0.16
C PHE A 46 9.25 4.08 0.66
N GLU A 47 9.50 4.65 1.84
CA GLU A 47 10.50 4.15 2.79
C GLU A 47 10.13 2.77 3.38
N MET A 48 8.82 2.51 3.51
CA MET A 48 8.28 1.27 4.07
C MET A 48 7.75 0.39 2.95
N ARG A 49 8.32 -0.80 2.80
CA ARG A 49 7.97 -1.75 1.75
C ARG A 49 7.72 -3.12 2.36
N VAL A 50 6.61 -3.75 2.00
CA VAL A 50 6.30 -5.14 2.37
C VAL A 50 6.48 -5.99 1.12
N LEU A 51 7.39 -6.96 1.18
CA LEU A 51 7.70 -7.86 0.08
C LEU A 51 7.28 -9.27 0.44
N PHE A 52 6.70 -9.97 -0.53
CA PHE A 52 6.44 -11.40 -0.45
C PHE A 52 7.55 -12.18 -1.16
N GLN A 53 7.45 -13.50 -1.14
CA GLN A 53 8.38 -14.37 -1.87
C GLN A 53 8.42 -13.97 -3.36
N MET A 54 9.60 -13.60 -3.84
CA MET A 54 9.83 -13.16 -5.23
C MET A 54 11.24 -13.53 -5.69
N SER A 55 11.59 -13.27 -6.95
CA SER A 55 12.93 -13.57 -7.46
C SER A 55 14.00 -12.72 -6.76
N ALA A 56 15.24 -13.20 -6.75
CA ALA A 56 16.37 -12.47 -6.16
C ALA A 56 16.59 -11.11 -6.85
N ASN A 57 16.36 -11.03 -8.16
CA ASN A 57 16.50 -9.80 -8.94
C ASN A 57 15.41 -8.78 -8.61
N ASP A 58 14.16 -9.21 -8.49
CA ASP A 58 13.04 -8.32 -8.14
C ASP A 58 13.21 -7.78 -6.71
N SER A 59 13.64 -8.65 -5.78
CA SER A 59 13.98 -8.25 -4.42
C SER A 59 15.09 -7.20 -4.39
N ALA A 60 16.18 -7.44 -5.11
CA ALA A 60 17.29 -6.50 -5.17
C ALA A 60 16.87 -5.15 -5.77
N ALA A 61 15.99 -5.14 -6.77
CA ALA A 61 15.50 -3.89 -7.35
C ALA A 61 14.57 -3.08 -6.42
N LEU A 62 13.93 -3.74 -5.45
CA LEU A 62 12.99 -3.11 -4.52
C LEU A 62 13.60 -2.75 -3.16
N ILE A 63 14.61 -3.47 -2.67
CA ILE A 63 15.18 -3.27 -1.31
C ILE A 63 16.70 -3.36 -1.27
N ASP A 64 17.38 -3.34 -2.42
CA ASP A 64 18.84 -3.50 -2.56
C ASP A 64 19.42 -4.76 -1.90
N HIS A 65 18.55 -5.74 -1.59
CA HIS A 65 18.89 -6.98 -0.92
C HIS A 65 18.08 -8.14 -1.50
N THR A 66 18.67 -9.32 -1.58
CA THR A 66 18.03 -10.55 -2.09
C THR A 66 17.23 -11.33 -1.05
N LYS A 67 16.92 -10.75 0.12
CA LYS A 67 16.29 -11.46 1.26
C LYS A 67 14.90 -12.02 0.93
N ALA A 68 14.16 -11.39 0.00
CA ALA A 68 12.82 -11.86 -0.34
C ALA A 68 12.81 -13.18 -1.14
N SER A 69 13.92 -13.58 -1.76
CA SER A 69 13.98 -14.88 -2.46
C SER A 69 14.09 -16.07 -1.52
N GLN A 70 14.56 -15.84 -0.30
CA GLN A 70 14.71 -16.86 0.75
C GLN A 70 13.50 -16.94 1.68
N LEU A 71 12.44 -16.14 1.42
CA LEU A 71 11.20 -16.21 2.18
C LEU A 71 10.53 -17.58 1.97
N GLY A 72 10.21 -18.24 3.07
CA GLY A 72 9.36 -19.43 3.05
C GLY A 72 7.89 -19.10 2.78
N LEU A 73 7.09 -20.13 2.53
CA LEU A 73 5.65 -20.02 2.29
C LEU A 73 4.94 -19.29 3.45
N HIS A 74 4.04 -18.36 3.11
CA HIS A 74 3.29 -17.53 4.06
C HIS A 74 4.13 -16.62 4.96
N ARG A 75 5.30 -16.16 4.46
CA ARG A 75 6.10 -15.13 5.14
C ARG A 75 6.19 -13.87 4.27
N ALA A 76 6.21 -12.73 4.95
CA ALA A 76 6.44 -11.44 4.34
C ALA A 76 7.66 -10.78 4.98
N LEU A 77 8.36 -9.97 4.19
CA LEU A 77 9.51 -9.19 4.59
C LEU A 77 9.06 -7.73 4.71
N PHE A 78 9.15 -7.17 5.91
CA PHE A 78 8.97 -5.74 6.12
C PHE A 78 10.33 -5.06 6.06
N TYR A 79 10.48 -4.16 5.10
CA TYR A 79 11.66 -3.33 4.90
C TYR A 79 11.34 -1.89 5.30
N ASN A 80 12.18 -1.33 6.16
CA ASN A 80 12.10 0.07 6.54
C ASN A 80 13.45 0.74 6.24
N GLU A 81 13.47 1.53 5.16
CA GLU A 81 14.67 2.22 4.69
C GLU A 81 15.19 3.22 5.75
N ARG A 82 14.28 4.02 6.31
CA ARG A 82 14.61 5.08 7.28
C ARG A 82 15.23 4.57 8.58
N ARG A 83 14.77 3.42 9.07
CA ARG A 83 15.32 2.79 10.29
C ARG A 83 16.37 1.72 10.00
N GLY A 84 16.59 1.39 8.73
CA GLY A 84 17.62 0.45 8.28
C GLY A 84 17.43 -0.99 8.77
N TYR A 85 16.24 -1.36 9.26
CA TYR A 85 15.97 -2.75 9.67
C TYR A 85 15.01 -3.43 8.71
N THR A 86 15.12 -4.75 8.70
CA THR A 86 14.26 -5.62 7.91
C THR A 86 13.83 -6.76 8.81
N GLU A 87 12.53 -6.99 8.91
CA GLU A 87 11.96 -8.07 9.73
C GLU A 87 11.13 -9.01 8.87
N VAL A 88 11.10 -10.28 9.26
CA VAL A 88 10.26 -11.29 8.63
C VAL A 88 9.07 -11.53 9.55
N PHE A 89 7.87 -11.36 9.02
CA PHE A 89 6.63 -11.58 9.76
C PHE A 89 5.71 -12.54 9.00
N ARG A 90 4.73 -13.10 9.72
CA ARG A 90 3.64 -13.86 9.11
C ARG A 90 2.45 -12.93 8.92
N PRO A 91 1.90 -12.81 7.69
CA PRO A 91 0.67 -12.06 7.47
C PRO A 91 -0.44 -12.56 8.39
N TYR A 92 -1.17 -11.62 9.00
CA TYR A 92 -2.30 -11.94 9.86
C TYR A 92 -3.42 -12.59 9.03
N ALA A 93 -4.13 -13.54 9.66
CA ALA A 93 -5.34 -14.09 9.07
C ALA A 93 -6.39 -12.99 8.90
N MET A 94 -7.25 -13.15 7.90
CA MET A 94 -8.40 -12.26 7.73
C MET A 94 -9.27 -12.32 8.99
N PRO A 95 -9.60 -11.18 9.62
CA PRO A 95 -10.48 -11.18 10.79
C PRO A 95 -11.88 -11.67 10.41
N ASP A 96 -12.61 -12.18 11.39
CA ASP A 96 -14.00 -12.63 11.20
C ASP A 96 -14.91 -11.47 10.78
N GLY A 97 -15.99 -11.77 10.04
CA GLY A 97 -16.97 -10.79 9.58
C GLY A 97 -17.63 -10.03 10.74
N SER A 98 -17.81 -10.70 11.89
CA SER A 98 -18.32 -10.09 13.12
C SER A 98 -17.41 -8.97 13.64
N TRP A 99 -16.09 -9.17 13.56
CA TRP A 99 -15.11 -8.16 13.95
C TRP A 99 -15.16 -6.95 13.02
N LEU A 100 -15.35 -7.17 11.71
CA LEU A 100 -15.48 -6.06 10.74
C LEU A 100 -16.73 -5.22 10.99
N SER A 101 -17.87 -5.85 11.35
CA SER A 101 -19.08 -5.11 11.73
C SER A 101 -18.86 -4.26 12.98
N ASP A 102 -18.19 -4.80 14.01
CA ASP A 102 -17.90 -4.05 15.23
C ASP A 102 -17.03 -2.83 14.93
N VAL A 103 -16.00 -3.00 14.09
CA VAL A 103 -15.10 -1.90 13.70
C VAL A 103 -15.86 -0.81 12.95
N ARG A 104 -16.73 -1.17 11.99
CA ARG A 104 -17.59 -0.22 11.28
C ARG A 104 -18.43 0.61 12.26
N ASP A 105 -19.13 -0.06 13.18
CA ASP A 105 -20.02 0.60 14.13
C ASP A 105 -19.26 1.55 15.07
N HIS A 106 -18.02 1.23 15.42
CA HIS A 106 -17.14 2.14 16.18
C HIS A 106 -16.69 3.35 15.36
N PHE A 107 -16.38 3.17 14.08
CA PHE A 107 -16.01 4.29 13.20
C PHE A 107 -17.18 5.23 12.93
N GLU A 108 -18.40 4.71 12.78
CA GLU A 108 -19.62 5.51 12.61
C GLU A 108 -19.90 6.38 13.84
N LYS A 109 -19.75 5.82 15.05
CA LYS A 109 -19.89 6.58 16.30
C LYS A 109 -18.86 7.70 16.44
N ARG A 110 -17.65 7.51 15.86
CA ARG A 110 -16.53 8.45 15.99
C ARG A 110 -16.53 9.55 14.92
N SER A 111 -17.18 9.31 13.78
CA SER A 111 -17.10 10.19 12.61
C SER A 111 -18.48 10.64 12.10
N PRO A 112 -19.18 11.55 12.82
CA PRO A 112 -20.45 12.10 12.37
C PRO A 112 -20.36 12.96 11.10
N ARG A 113 -19.15 13.20 10.56
CA ARG A 113 -18.95 14.08 9.38
C ARG A 113 -19.09 13.37 8.03
N LEU A 114 -19.09 12.04 7.98
CA LEU A 114 -19.16 11.29 6.72
C LEU A 114 -20.58 10.85 6.34
N SER A 115 -21.59 11.05 7.21
CA SER A 115 -22.96 10.56 6.99
C SER A 115 -23.84 11.46 6.12
N LYS A 116 -23.28 12.42 5.38
CA LYS A 116 -24.04 13.27 4.45
C LYS A 116 -23.29 13.52 3.14
N SER A 117 -23.27 12.50 2.29
CA SER A 117 -23.42 12.69 0.85
C SER A 117 -24.34 11.59 0.33
N SER A 118 -25.62 11.96 0.22
CA SER A 118 -26.69 11.17 -0.38
C SER A 118 -26.31 10.63 -1.77
N GLY A 119 -26.69 9.38 -2.01
CA GLY A 119 -27.28 8.86 -3.24
C GLY A 119 -26.53 9.09 -4.54
N ASP A 120 -25.96 8.02 -5.09
CA ASP A 120 -26.30 7.64 -6.44
C ASP A 120 -26.29 6.11 -6.58
N THR A 121 -27.41 5.63 -7.10
CA THR A 121 -27.83 4.25 -7.32
C THR A 121 -26.88 3.48 -8.24
N CYS A 122 -26.49 2.28 -7.84
CA CYS A 122 -26.05 1.24 -8.78
C CYS A 122 -26.97 0.03 -8.62
N THR A 123 -28.10 0.09 -9.32
CA THR A 123 -28.97 -1.05 -9.63
C THR A 123 -28.95 -1.19 -11.15
N SER A 124 -28.30 -2.24 -11.63
CA SER A 124 -28.61 -3.01 -12.85
C SER A 124 -27.74 -4.25 -12.86
#